data_AF-A0A3D0XUD8-F1
#
_entry.id   AF-A0A3D0XUD8-F1
#
_cell.length_a   1.000
_cell.length_b   1.000
_cell.length_c   1.000
_cell.angle_alpha   90.00
_cell.angle_beta   90.00
_cell.angle_gamma   90.00
#
_symmetry.space_group_name_H-M   'P 1'
#
loop_
_entity.id
_entity.type
_entity.pdbx_description
1 polymer ?
#
loop_
_entity_poly.entity_id
_entity_poly.type
_entity_poly.pdbx_seq_one_letter_code
_entity_poly.pdbx_strand_id
1 'polypeptide(L)' 'ERKQKLPRYPMHVGVITSSTGAVIHDIRNVLSRRWPLAEIILYPVAVQGTEAVPQLVQALQTFN' A
#
# COMPACT_ATOMS: atom_id res chain seq x y z
N GLU A 1 -3.76 -21.40 -0.19
CA GLU A 1 -4.78 -20.66 0.58
C GLU A 1 -4.21 -19.42 1.30
N ARG A 2 -3.60 -18.47 0.57
CA ARG A 2 -2.95 -17.28 1.19
C ARG A 2 -3.82 -16.01 1.17
N LYS A 3 -4.81 -15.93 0.27
CA LYS A 3 -5.64 -14.73 0.12
C LYS A 3 -6.70 -14.69 1.21
N GLN A 4 -6.76 -13.60 1.95
CA GLN A 4 -7.79 -13.33 2.95
C GLN A 4 -9.01 -12.66 2.31
N LYS A 5 -10.19 -12.80 2.92
CA LYS A 5 -11.38 -12.05 2.50
C LYS A 5 -11.18 -10.57 2.83
N LEU A 6 -11.53 -9.69 1.91
CA LEU A 6 -11.49 -8.26 2.17
C LEU A 6 -12.59 -7.86 3.17
N PRO A 7 -12.31 -6.93 4.09
CA PRO A 7 -13.34 -6.36 4.95
C PRO A 7 -14.38 -5.63 4.09
N ARG A 8 -15.64 -5.65 4.54
CA ARG A 8 -16.76 -4.98 3.84
C ARG A 8 -16.58 -3.46 3.78
N TYR A 9 -15.96 -2.89 4.82
CA TYR A 9 -15.66 -1.47 4.94
C TYR A 9 -14.19 -1.30 5.32
N PRO A 10 -13.28 -1.18 4.33
CA PRO A 10 -11.86 -1.00 4.61
C PRO A 10 -11.63 0.39 5.22
N MET A 11 -11.15 0.41 6.46
CA MET A 11 -10.80 1.65 7.18
C MET A 11 -9.33 2.03 7.02
N HIS A 12 -8.48 1.06 6.70
CA HIS A 12 -7.05 1.26 6.47
C HIS A 12 -6.65 0.58 5.17
N VAL A 13 -5.85 1.27 4.37
CA VAL A 13 -5.27 0.77 3.13
C VAL A 13 -3.76 0.92 3.20
N GLY A 14 -3.07 -0.21 3.39
CA GLY A 14 -1.62 -0.28 3.30
C GLY A 14 -1.17 -0.17 1.85
N VAL A 15 -0.22 0.72 1.57
CA VAL A 15 0.37 0.94 0.25
C VAL A 15 1.87 0.71 0.33
N ILE A 16 2.33 -0.34 -0.34
CA ILE A 16 3.76 -0.65 -0.51
C ILE A 16 4.16 -0.20 -1.91
N THR A 17 4.98 0.84 -2.02
CA THR A 17 5.43 1.42 -3.30
C THR A 17 6.73 2.20 -3.13
N SER A 18 7.35 2.66 -4.21
CA SER A 18 8.45 3.61 -4.12
C SER A 18 7.95 4.97 -3.61
N SER A 19 8.81 5.70 -2.91
CA SER A 19 8.53 7.03 -2.34
C SER A 19 8.41 8.16 -3.38
N THR A 20 8.19 7.86 -4.66
CA THR A 20 8.01 8.89 -5.68
C THR A 20 6.65 9.58 -5.53
N GLY A 21 6.67 10.92 -5.48
CA GLY A 21 5.49 11.71 -5.11
C GLY A 21 4.28 11.55 -6.03
N ALA A 22 4.49 11.28 -7.33
CA ALA A 22 3.41 11.16 -8.30
C ALA A 22 2.43 10.03 -7.97
N VAL A 23 2.93 8.85 -7.61
CA VAL A 23 2.09 7.67 -7.32
C VAL A 23 1.26 7.88 -6.06
N ILE A 24 1.85 8.48 -5.02
CA ILE A 24 1.15 8.77 -3.76
C ILE A 24 0.05 9.79 -4.00
N HIS A 25 0.30 10.81 -4.83
CA HIS A 25 -0.68 11.81 -5.19
C HIS A 25 -1.89 11.20 -5.90
N ASP A 26 -1.65 10.30 -6.87
CA ASP A 26 -2.71 9.62 -7.61
C ASP A 26 -3.54 8.72 -6.70
N ILE A 27 -2.90 7.91 -5.85
CA ILE A 27 -3.61 7.04 -4.89
C ILE A 27 -4.49 7.88 -3.96
N ARG A 28 -3.94 8.97 -3.40
CA ARG A 28 -4.69 9.88 -2.53
C ARG A 28 -5.88 10.51 -3.25
N ASN A 29 -5.69 10.96 -4.49
CA ASN A 29 -6.76 11.58 -5.28
C ASN A 29 -7.88 10.60 -5.65
N VAL A 30 -7.54 9.34 -5.93
CA VAL A 30 -8.52 8.30 -6.24
C VAL A 30 -9.28 7.89 -4.97
N LEU A 31 -8.57 7.64 -3.86
CA LEU A 31 -9.20 7.23 -2.62
C LEU A 31 -10.06 8.34 -2.02
N SER A 32 -9.64 9.60 -2.04
CA SER A 32 -10.47 10.71 -1.55
C SER A 32 -11.79 10.87 -2.31
N ARG A 33 -11.83 10.49 -3.59
CA ARG A 33 -13.05 10.53 -4.41
C ARG A 33 -13.92 9.29 -4.25
N ARG A 34 -13.32 8.10 -4.12
CA ARG A 34 -14.06 6.83 -4.12
C ARG A 34 -14.40 6.33 -2.72
N TRP A 35 -13.54 6.56 -1.75
CA TRP A 35 -13.66 6.04 -0.39
C TRP A 35 -12.88 6.91 0.62
N PRO A 36 -13.33 8.17 0.87
CA PRO A 36 -12.62 9.14 1.71
C PRO A 36 -12.49 8.75 3.18
N LEU A 37 -13.20 7.69 3.61
CA LEU A 37 -13.17 7.20 4.99
C LEU A 37 -11.94 6.32 5.30
N ALA A 38 -11.22 5.85 4.29
CA ALA A 38 -10.03 5.04 4.51
C ALA A 38 -8.79 5.91 4.77
N GLU A 39 -8.02 5.51 5.77
CA GLU A 39 -6.67 6.01 6.01
C GLU A 39 -5.67 5.26 5.11
N ILE A 40 -4.72 6.00 4.54
CA ILE A 40 -3.64 5.45 3.71
C ILE A 40 -2.38 5.33 4.57
N ILE A 41 -1.85 4.11 4.69
CA ILE A 41 -0.60 3.86 5.38
C ILE A 41 0.45 3.52 4.34
N LEU A 42 1.44 4.40 4.17
CA LEU A 42 2.49 4.24 3.17
C LEU A 42 3.72 3.56 3.77
N TYR A 43 4.18 2.48 3.13
CA TYR A 43 5.48 1.88 3.41
C TYR A 43 6.36 2.00 2.16
N PRO A 44 7.34 2.94 2.13
CA PRO A 44 8.20 3.12 0.98
C PRO A 44 9.21 1.98 0.83
N VAL A 45 9.29 1.39 -0.37
CA VAL A 45 10.27 0.34 -0.70
C VAL A 45 10.85 0.54 -2.11
N ALA A 46 12.01 -0.06 -2.35
CA ALA A 46 12.46 -0.32 -3.71
C ALA A 46 11.48 -1.27 -4.40
N VAL A 47 10.97 -0.88 -5.58
CA VAL A 47 10.06 -1.70 -6.39
C VAL A 47 10.77 -2.43 -7.53
N GLN A 48 12.07 -2.15 -7.71
CA GLN A 48 12.93 -2.73 -8.74
C GLN A 48 14.37 -2.84 -8.25
N GLY A 49 15.16 -3.69 -8.91
CA GLY A 49 16.53 -3.99 -8.51
C GLY A 49 16.62 -5.12 -7.47
N THR A 50 17.85 -5.43 -7.06
CA THR A 50 18.16 -6.56 -6.17
C THR A 50 17.51 -6.43 -4.79
N GLU A 51 17.38 -5.20 -4.30
CA GLU A 51 16.84 -4.91 -2.98
C GLU A 51 15.30 -4.95 -2.92
N ALA A 52 14.62 -5.03 -4.07
CA ALA A 52 13.17 -4.94 -4.10
C ALA A 52 12.49 -6.12 -3.39
N VAL A 53 12.92 -7.34 -3.68
CA VAL A 53 12.32 -8.56 -3.12
C VAL A 53 12.40 -8.60 -1.59
N PRO A 54 13.58 -8.45 -0.95
CA PRO A 54 13.65 -8.50 0.51
C PRO A 54 12.84 -7.37 1.18
N GLN A 55 12.84 -6.16 0.60
CA GLN A 55 12.06 -5.04 1.14
C GLN A 55 10.55 -5.23 1.00
N LEU A 56 10.07 -5.75 -0.14
CA LEU A 56 8.65 -6.06 -0.35
C LEU A 56 8.15 -7.12 0.62
N VAL A 57 8.95 -8.17 0.87
CA VAL A 57 8.61 -9.22 1.83
C VAL A 57 8.53 -8.66 3.25
N GLN A 58 9.51 -7.85 3.65
CA GLN A 58 9.51 -7.20 4.97
C GLN A 58 8.30 -6.27 5.13
N ALA A 59 8.00 -5.44 4.13
CA ALA A 59 6.85 -4.54 4.17
C ALA A 59 5.52 -5.30 4.28
N LEU A 60 5.38 -6.42 3.56
CA LEU A 60 4.21 -7.27 3.66
C LEU A 60 4.09 -7.94 5.04
N GLN A 61 5.21 -8.33 5.65
CA GLN A 61 5.21 -8.88 7.02
C GLN A 61 4.85 -7.84 8.06
N THR A 62 5.27 -6.58 7.89
CA THR A 62 4.92 -5.48 8.80
C THR A 62 3.42 -5.18 8.81
N PHE A 63 2.72 -5.40 7.69
CA PHE A 63 1.28 -5.11 7.58
C PHE A 63 0.34 -6.26 7.96
N ASN A 64 0.82 -7.51 7.98
CA ASN A 64 0.00 -8.68 8.33
C ASN A 64 0.13 -9.03 9.81
#